data_AF-A0A2H3SUJ3-F1
#
_entry.id   AF-A0A2H3SUJ3-F1
#
_cell.length_a   1.000
_cell.length_b   1.000
_cell.length_c   1.000
_cell.angle_alpha   90.00
_cell.angle_beta   90.00
_cell.angle_gamma   90.00
#
_symmetry.space_group_name_H-M   'P 1'
#
loop_
_entity.id
_entity.type
_entity.pdbx_description
1 polymer ?
#
loop_
_entity_poly.entity_id
_entity_poly.type
_entity_poly.pdbx_seq_one_letter_code
_entity_poly.pdbx_strand_id
1 'polypeptide(L)'
;MDNHIIYIARHGHANSNIGVSPHGTDIFTLSDKDFDQFIHSGNVVKNGDFLPDNLTKHGKKELRRYVDEHAEFCGSLDLILCSPLTRSILTAKGLAETSEAPVVCLFGLAENTNWIQDIPPITYVKGGKRYASTVSLAGGSARGTLLGEEVVDLTVETPDDQWERWNDGQKRLSTIKTCKPLREIEEQDKKLRIQIRNSVQKIAERKGRSIKALIVTHGGKINTLTGN
;
A
#
# COMPACT_ATOMS: atom_id res chain seq x y z
N MET A 1 -6.69 25.71 14.55
CA MET A 1 -6.26 24.32 14.33
C MET A 1 -5.71 24.26 12.93
N ASP A 2 -4.46 23.87 12.79
CA ASP A 2 -3.78 23.73 11.50
C ASP A 2 -4.37 22.53 10.77
N ASN A 3 -5.16 22.77 9.72
CA ASN A 3 -5.82 21.71 8.96
C ASN A 3 -4.78 21.02 8.06
N HIS A 4 -4.18 19.93 8.55
CA HIS A 4 -3.38 19.01 7.73
C HIS A 4 -4.25 18.43 6.61
N ILE A 5 -3.67 18.23 5.43
CA ILE A 5 -4.37 17.63 4.30
C ILE A 5 -3.88 16.19 4.15
N ILE A 6 -4.81 15.23 4.18
CA ILE A 6 -4.51 13.81 4.01
C ILE A 6 -5.20 13.31 2.75
N TYR A 7 -4.40 12.86 1.78
CA TYR A 7 -4.85 12.23 0.55
C TYR A 7 -4.79 10.71 0.71
N ILE A 8 -5.70 9.96 0.07
CA ILE A 8 -5.62 8.50 0.02
C ILE A 8 -5.60 8.04 -1.43
N ALA A 9 -4.63 7.19 -1.75
CA ALA A 9 -4.44 6.61 -3.07
C ALA A 9 -4.46 5.08 -2.98
N ARG A 10 -5.09 4.47 -3.99
CA ARG A 10 -4.88 3.05 -4.28
C ARG A 10 -3.55 2.86 -5.01
N HIS A 11 -2.85 1.76 -4.72
CA HIS A 11 -1.62 1.40 -5.43
C HIS A 11 -1.82 1.27 -6.95
N GLY A 12 -0.76 1.48 -7.75
CA GLY A 12 -0.82 1.31 -9.21
C GLY A 12 -1.16 -0.11 -9.69
N HIS A 13 -1.41 -0.24 -10.99
CA HIS A 13 -1.90 -1.49 -11.60
C HIS A 13 -0.90 -2.65 -11.38
N ALA A 14 -1.32 -3.62 -10.58
CA ALA A 14 -0.52 -4.76 -10.12
C ALA A 14 -0.85 -6.06 -10.84
N ASN A 15 -0.04 -7.10 -10.64
CA ASN A 15 -0.26 -8.41 -11.25
C ASN A 15 -1.64 -8.96 -10.87
N SER A 16 -2.06 -8.77 -9.62
CA SER A 16 -3.41 -9.10 -9.13
C SER A 16 -4.56 -8.35 -9.81
N ASN A 17 -4.30 -7.25 -10.51
CA ASN A 17 -5.34 -6.49 -11.23
C ASN A 17 -5.58 -6.99 -12.66
N ILE A 18 -4.67 -7.82 -13.19
CA ILE A 18 -4.80 -8.36 -14.55
C ILE A 18 -6.10 -9.14 -14.69
N GLY A 19 -6.95 -8.71 -15.63
CA GLY A 19 -8.24 -9.36 -15.88
C GLY A 19 -9.38 -8.91 -14.97
N VAL A 20 -9.10 -8.13 -13.92
CA VAL A 20 -10.09 -7.65 -12.94
C VAL A 20 -10.35 -6.14 -13.07
N SER A 21 -9.33 -5.32 -13.31
CA SER A 21 -9.46 -3.87 -13.51
C SER A 21 -8.40 -3.36 -14.48
N PRO A 22 -8.73 -2.46 -15.43
CA PRO A 22 -7.73 -1.80 -16.26
C PRO A 22 -6.92 -0.72 -15.51
N HIS A 23 -7.36 -0.30 -14.32
CA HIS A 23 -6.76 0.79 -13.54
C HIS A 23 -6.34 0.34 -12.14
N GLY A 24 -5.27 0.94 -11.60
CA GLY A 24 -4.80 0.73 -10.23
C GLY A 24 -4.76 1.99 -9.38
N THR A 25 -4.32 3.13 -9.93
CA THR A 25 -4.17 4.37 -9.14
C THR A 25 -5.44 5.21 -9.18
N ASP A 26 -6.28 5.05 -8.17
CA ASP A 26 -7.38 5.97 -7.88
C ASP A 26 -7.01 6.79 -6.62
N ILE A 27 -6.97 8.12 -6.72
CA ILE A 27 -6.72 9.01 -5.59
C ILE A 27 -8.03 9.67 -5.19
N PHE A 28 -8.42 9.48 -3.93
CA PHE A 28 -9.64 10.01 -3.36
C PHE A 28 -9.33 11.02 -2.26
N THR A 29 -10.20 12.02 -2.13
CA THR A 29 -10.23 12.94 -0.99
C THR A 29 -11.42 12.56 -0.11
N LEU A 30 -11.25 12.54 1.21
CA LEU A 30 -12.26 12.05 2.14
C LEU A 30 -12.85 13.16 2.99
N SER A 31 -14.17 13.12 3.18
CA SER A 31 -14.91 13.98 4.11
C SER A 31 -15.63 13.12 5.18
N ASP A 32 -15.90 13.68 6.35
CA ASP A 32 -16.44 12.95 7.53
C ASP A 32 -17.85 12.35 7.35
N LYS A 33 -18.57 12.63 6.26
CA LYS A 33 -20.00 12.28 6.10
C LYS A 33 -20.27 11.00 5.32
N ASP A 34 -19.24 10.38 4.76
CA ASP A 34 -19.40 9.37 3.71
C ASP A 34 -19.44 7.91 4.26
N PHE A 35 -19.55 7.73 5.58
CA PHE A 35 -19.26 6.47 6.30
C PHE A 35 -20.40 5.42 6.41
N ASP A 36 -21.63 5.72 5.97
CA ASP A 36 -22.82 5.04 6.52
C ASP A 36 -23.40 3.84 5.74
N GLN A 37 -22.89 3.45 4.56
CA GLN A 37 -23.52 2.31 3.84
C GLN A 37 -22.57 1.41 3.02
N PHE A 38 -22.80 0.08 3.20
CA PHE A 38 -22.67 -1.05 2.25
C PHE A 38 -21.61 -2.15 2.49
N ILE A 39 -21.94 -3.35 1.98
CA ILE A 39 -21.30 -4.68 2.16
C ILE A 39 -21.02 -5.30 0.78
N HIS A 40 -19.97 -6.13 0.62
CA HIS A 40 -19.61 -6.86 -0.62
C HIS A 40 -19.32 -8.37 -0.42
N SER A 41 -19.35 -9.12 -1.54
CA SER A 41 -19.36 -10.58 -1.70
C SER A 41 -18.08 -11.21 -2.29
N GLY A 42 -17.62 -12.33 -1.70
CA GLY A 42 -17.36 -13.66 -2.32
C GLY A 42 -16.16 -14.00 -3.26
N ASN A 43 -15.22 -14.84 -2.74
CA ASN A 43 -14.45 -15.99 -3.35
C ASN A 43 -13.27 -15.71 -4.36
N VAL A 44 -12.08 -16.39 -4.48
CA VAL A 44 -11.51 -17.75 -4.17
C VAL A 44 -9.93 -17.73 -4.02
N VAL A 45 -9.41 -18.84 -3.45
CA VAL A 45 -8.06 -19.38 -3.02
C VAL A 45 -7.09 -19.83 -4.18
N LYS A 46 -5.72 -19.88 -4.07
CA LYS A 46 -4.84 -21.03 -3.66
C LYS A 46 -3.29 -20.77 -3.70
N ASN A 47 -2.57 -21.56 -2.87
CA ASN A 47 -1.13 -21.57 -2.47
C ASN A 47 -0.08 -22.05 -3.50
N GLY A 48 1.15 -21.51 -3.37
CA GLY A 48 2.46 -21.94 -3.89
C GLY A 48 3.58 -21.09 -3.25
N ASP A 49 4.88 -21.31 -3.53
CA ASP A 49 5.96 -20.40 -3.10
C ASP A 49 5.62 -18.98 -3.56
N PHE A 50 5.19 -18.16 -2.60
CA PHE A 50 4.39 -17.00 -2.95
C PHE A 50 5.29 -15.84 -3.35
N LEU A 51 5.44 -15.61 -4.65
CA LEU A 51 6.08 -14.39 -5.13
C LEU A 51 5.12 -13.21 -4.91
N PRO A 52 5.54 -12.16 -4.18
CA PRO A 52 4.70 -11.03 -3.87
C PRO A 52 4.20 -10.27 -5.10
N ASP A 53 3.00 -9.72 -4.96
CA ASP A 53 2.28 -9.01 -6.01
C ASP A 53 2.96 -7.68 -6.37
N ASN A 54 3.50 -7.63 -7.59
CA ASN A 54 4.28 -6.52 -8.12
C ASN A 54 3.42 -5.58 -8.98
N LEU A 55 3.90 -4.35 -9.20
CA LEU A 55 3.38 -3.51 -10.26
C LEU A 55 3.71 -4.12 -11.62
N THR A 56 2.72 -4.19 -12.50
CA THR A 56 2.94 -4.55 -13.91
C THR A 56 3.80 -3.50 -14.62
N LYS A 57 4.43 -3.87 -15.74
CA LYS A 57 5.13 -2.89 -16.61
C LYS A 57 4.21 -1.75 -17.04
N HIS A 58 2.94 -2.05 -17.31
CA HIS A 58 1.91 -1.05 -17.56
C HIS A 58 1.69 -0.13 -16.36
N GLY A 59 1.45 -0.67 -15.17
CA GLY A 59 1.23 0.12 -13.96
C GLY A 59 2.43 1.01 -13.58
N LYS A 60 3.66 0.53 -13.79
CA LYS A 60 4.87 1.35 -13.63
C LYS A 60 4.92 2.54 -14.59
N LYS A 61 4.46 2.34 -15.84
CA LYS A 61 4.36 3.44 -16.83
C LYS A 61 3.26 4.43 -16.48
N GLU A 62 2.10 3.94 -16.04
CA GLU A 62 1.00 4.81 -15.60
C GLU A 62 1.42 5.67 -14.40
N LEU A 63 2.08 5.06 -13.41
CA LEU A 63 2.62 5.75 -12.25
C LEU A 63 3.61 6.85 -12.67
N ARG A 64 4.56 6.52 -13.56
CA ARG A 64 5.53 7.50 -14.05
C ARG A 64 4.85 8.67 -14.78
N ARG A 65 3.90 8.37 -15.67
CA ARG A 65 3.11 9.39 -16.36
C ARG A 65 2.38 10.29 -15.35
N TYR A 66 1.78 9.72 -14.30
CA TYR A 66 1.12 10.48 -13.25
C TYR A 66 2.08 11.43 -12.53
N VAL A 67 3.28 10.94 -12.18
CA VAL A 67 4.32 11.78 -11.55
C VAL A 67 4.74 12.93 -12.47
N ASP A 68 4.93 12.65 -13.75
CA ASP A 68 5.31 13.67 -14.75
C ASP A 68 4.20 14.72 -14.93
N GLU A 69 2.93 14.30 -14.99
CA GLU A 69 1.76 15.19 -15.16
C GLU A 69 1.39 15.96 -13.89
N HIS A 70 1.77 15.46 -12.71
CA HIS A 70 1.40 16.02 -11.40
C HIS A 70 2.62 16.29 -10.51
N ALA A 71 3.74 16.70 -11.10
CA ALA A 71 5.01 16.92 -10.40
C ALA A 71 4.89 17.94 -9.25
N GLU A 72 4.12 19.03 -9.44
CA GLU A 72 3.89 20.03 -8.39
C GLU A 72 3.16 19.44 -7.17
N PHE A 73 2.15 18.60 -7.41
CA PHE A 73 1.42 17.93 -6.34
C PHE A 73 2.36 16.97 -5.60
N CYS A 74 3.03 16.07 -6.32
CA CYS A 74 3.92 15.06 -5.75
C CYS A 74 5.07 15.73 -4.96
N GLY A 75 5.68 16.77 -5.52
CA GLY A 75 6.74 17.56 -4.86
C GLY A 75 6.26 18.34 -3.63
N SER A 76 4.96 18.56 -3.47
CA SER A 76 4.39 19.25 -2.30
C SER A 76 4.07 18.34 -1.11
N LEU A 77 4.23 17.02 -1.26
CA LEU A 77 4.00 16.05 -0.19
C LEU A 77 5.06 16.18 0.90
N ASP A 78 4.63 16.10 2.16
CA ASP A 78 5.50 16.17 3.34
C ASP A 78 5.70 14.80 4.01
N LEU A 79 4.81 13.84 3.72
CA LEU A 79 4.80 12.50 4.29
C LEU A 79 4.06 11.56 3.34
N ILE A 80 4.60 10.37 3.10
CA ILE A 80 3.89 9.30 2.41
C ILE A 80 3.81 8.09 3.33
N LEU A 81 2.60 7.67 3.67
CA LEU A 81 2.31 6.45 4.41
C LEU A 81 1.96 5.35 3.41
N CYS A 82 2.52 4.16 3.55
CA CYS A 82 2.18 3.04 2.68
C CYS A 82 1.88 1.76 3.45
N SER A 83 1.16 0.86 2.78
CA SER A 83 1.03 -0.51 3.27
C SER A 83 2.33 -1.31 3.07
N PRO A 84 2.49 -2.44 3.78
CA PRO A 84 3.65 -3.32 3.63
C PRO A 84 3.63 -4.15 2.34
N LEU A 85 2.60 -4.04 1.50
CA LEU A 85 2.50 -4.82 0.27
C LEU A 85 3.37 -4.22 -0.83
N THR A 86 4.09 -5.07 -1.58
CA THR A 86 5.05 -4.67 -2.62
C THR A 86 4.50 -3.60 -3.55
N ARG A 87 3.33 -3.81 -4.15
CA ARG A 87 2.66 -2.84 -5.03
C ARG A 87 2.42 -1.47 -4.39
N SER A 88 2.12 -1.43 -3.09
CA SER A 88 1.89 -0.18 -2.36
C SER A 88 3.22 0.56 -2.10
N ILE A 89 4.24 -0.17 -1.64
CA ILE A 89 5.58 0.38 -1.42
C ILE A 89 6.15 0.94 -2.73
N LEU A 90 6.06 0.19 -3.82
CA LEU A 90 6.56 0.65 -5.12
C LEU A 90 5.80 1.85 -5.65
N THR A 91 4.49 1.91 -5.43
CA THR A 91 3.68 3.09 -5.78
C THR A 91 4.10 4.29 -4.95
N ALA A 92 4.22 4.14 -3.63
CA ALA A 92 4.64 5.18 -2.71
C ALA A 92 6.04 5.72 -3.05
N LYS A 93 7.00 4.84 -3.35
CA LYS A 93 8.36 5.23 -3.77
C LYS A 93 8.35 5.98 -5.09
N GLY A 94 7.54 5.55 -6.07
CA GLY A 94 7.39 6.28 -7.34
C GLY A 94 6.81 7.68 -7.15
N LEU A 95 5.76 7.82 -6.32
CA LEU A 95 5.18 9.14 -5.99
C LEU A 95 6.13 10.03 -5.18
N ALA A 96 7.07 9.42 -4.45
CA ALA A 96 8.09 10.15 -3.70
C ALA A 96 9.24 10.66 -4.59
N GLU A 97 9.37 10.23 -5.85
CA GLU A 97 10.55 10.53 -6.70
C GLU A 97 10.87 12.02 -6.82
N THR A 98 9.85 12.87 -6.79
CA THR A 98 9.99 14.33 -6.92
C THR A 98 9.91 15.07 -5.58
N SER A 99 9.91 14.36 -4.45
CA SER A 99 9.77 14.94 -3.11
C SER A 99 10.82 14.40 -2.13
N GLU A 100 11.13 15.17 -1.09
CA GLU A 100 11.91 14.68 0.05
C GLU A 100 11.01 14.06 1.14
N ALA A 101 9.76 13.72 0.81
CA ALA A 101 8.81 13.16 1.76
C ALA A 101 9.31 11.78 2.23
N PRO A 102 9.44 11.54 3.55
CA PRO A 102 9.73 10.20 4.04
C PRO A 102 8.58 9.25 3.68
N VAL A 103 8.95 8.05 3.24
CA VAL A 103 8.01 6.95 3.01
C VAL A 103 8.01 6.05 4.23
N VAL A 104 6.89 6.05 4.96
CA VAL A 104 6.71 5.29 6.21
C VAL A 104 5.69 4.17 5.98
N CYS A 105 6.11 2.94 6.20
CA CYS A 105 5.26 1.77 6.09
C CYS A 105 4.53 1.48 7.41
N LEU A 106 3.20 1.46 7.36
CA LEU A 106 2.33 1.06 8.47
C LEU A 106 1.66 -0.27 8.13
N PHE A 107 1.98 -1.32 8.89
CA PHE A 107 1.47 -2.67 8.62
C PHE A 107 -0.06 -2.78 8.68
N GLY A 108 -0.72 -1.92 9.46
CA GLY A 108 -2.19 -1.86 9.50
C GLY A 108 -2.84 -1.42 8.19
N LEU A 109 -2.09 -0.77 7.28
CA LEU A 109 -2.57 -0.37 5.95
C LEU A 109 -2.62 -1.53 4.94
N ALA A 110 -2.23 -2.75 5.33
CA ALA A 110 -2.36 -3.94 4.49
C ALA A 110 -3.84 -4.21 4.15
N GLU A 111 -4.08 -4.87 3.01
CA GLU A 111 -5.45 -5.21 2.60
C GLU A 111 -6.12 -6.17 3.62
N ASN A 112 -7.42 -6.00 3.84
CA ASN A 112 -8.21 -6.84 4.74
C ASN A 112 -8.75 -8.06 3.99
N THR A 113 -7.93 -9.10 3.87
CA THR A 113 -8.26 -10.25 3.02
C THR A 113 -7.48 -11.50 3.43
N ASN A 114 -7.95 -12.66 2.95
CA ASN A 114 -7.27 -13.95 3.08
C ASN A 114 -6.49 -14.34 1.81
N TRP A 115 -6.46 -13.46 0.81
CA TRP A 115 -5.76 -13.73 -0.43
C TRP A 115 -4.25 -13.64 -0.20
N ILE A 116 -3.54 -14.64 -0.70
CA ILE A 116 -2.11 -14.77 -0.44
C ILE A 116 -1.28 -13.61 -1.04
N GLN A 117 -1.78 -12.99 -2.11
CA GLN A 117 -1.22 -11.79 -2.77
C GLN A 117 -1.30 -10.51 -1.94
N ASP A 118 -2.07 -10.56 -0.87
CA ASP A 118 -2.35 -9.45 0.00
C ASP A 118 -1.67 -9.60 1.36
N ILE A 119 -0.68 -10.47 1.40
CA ILE A 119 0.21 -10.69 2.53
C ILE A 119 1.54 -10.02 2.24
N PRO A 120 2.17 -9.36 3.23
CA PRO A 120 3.50 -8.77 3.06
C PRO A 120 4.50 -9.73 2.43
N PRO A 121 5.42 -9.24 1.59
CA PRO A 121 6.47 -10.07 1.00
C PRO A 121 7.38 -10.65 2.09
N ILE A 122 7.91 -11.85 1.83
CA ILE A 122 9.12 -12.30 2.54
C ILE A 122 10.26 -11.45 2.00
N THR A 123 10.99 -10.82 2.92
CA THR A 123 12.08 -9.90 2.54
C THR A 123 13.42 -10.39 3.07
N TYR A 124 14.48 -10.04 2.34
CA TYR A 124 15.85 -10.23 2.79
C TYR A 124 16.58 -8.89 2.81
N VAL A 125 17.60 -8.80 3.68
CA VAL A 125 18.40 -7.58 3.85
C VAL A 125 19.77 -7.75 3.20
N LYS A 126 20.17 -6.80 2.35
CA LYS A 126 21.49 -6.76 1.71
C LYS A 126 21.99 -5.32 1.68
N GLY A 127 23.16 -5.06 2.28
CA GLY A 127 23.76 -3.72 2.30
C GLY A 127 22.88 -2.67 2.98
N GLY A 128 22.23 -3.01 4.09
CA GLY A 128 21.33 -2.13 4.83
C GLY A 128 19.98 -1.85 4.14
N LYS A 129 19.74 -2.42 2.96
CA LYS A 129 18.49 -2.29 2.21
C LYS A 129 17.69 -3.59 2.23
N ARG A 130 16.37 -3.45 2.09
CA ARG A 130 15.42 -4.56 2.12
C ARG A 130 14.90 -4.85 0.71
N TYR A 131 14.88 -6.12 0.34
CA TYR A 131 14.49 -6.56 -1.00
C TYR A 131 13.51 -7.72 -0.96
N ALA A 132 12.77 -7.90 -2.06
CA ALA A 132 11.98 -9.10 -2.33
C ALA A 132 12.10 -9.48 -3.80
N SER A 133 12.06 -10.78 -4.08
CA SER A 133 11.89 -11.30 -5.45
C SER A 133 10.42 -11.26 -5.84
N THR A 134 10.11 -10.96 -7.08
CA THR A 134 8.75 -10.80 -7.63
C THR A 134 8.67 -11.33 -9.05
N VAL A 135 7.44 -11.44 -9.58
CA VAL A 135 7.20 -11.66 -11.01
C VAL A 135 6.91 -10.35 -11.70
N SER A 136 7.52 -10.12 -12.87
CA SER A 136 7.22 -9.00 -13.75
C SER A 136 6.26 -9.43 -14.86
N LEU A 137 5.10 -8.80 -14.93
CA LEU A 137 4.10 -9.02 -15.99
C LEU A 137 3.88 -7.75 -16.82
N ALA A 138 3.50 -7.90 -18.09
CA ALA A 138 3.28 -6.78 -18.98
C ALA A 138 2.11 -5.87 -18.56
N GLY A 139 0.91 -6.44 -18.37
CA GLY A 139 -0.31 -5.69 -18.02
C GLY A 139 -0.89 -4.88 -19.19
N GLY A 140 -1.93 -4.07 -18.93
CA GLY A 140 -2.60 -3.26 -19.95
C GLY A 140 -3.30 -4.11 -21.02
N SER A 141 -3.03 -3.85 -22.30
CA SER A 141 -3.54 -4.64 -23.43
C SER A 141 -2.88 -6.02 -23.56
N ALA A 142 -1.66 -6.19 -23.06
CA ALA A 142 -0.94 -7.47 -23.01
C ALA A 142 -1.14 -8.15 -21.64
N ARG A 143 -2.39 -8.42 -21.29
CA ARG A 143 -2.77 -9.03 -20.00
C ARG A 143 -2.05 -10.37 -19.80
N GLY A 144 -1.41 -10.55 -18.65
CA GLY A 144 -0.85 -11.84 -18.21
C GLY A 144 0.46 -12.28 -18.88
N THR A 145 1.04 -11.50 -19.80
CA THR A 145 2.33 -11.85 -20.41
C THR A 145 3.46 -11.77 -19.39
N LEU A 146 4.10 -12.91 -19.11
CA LEU A 146 5.28 -13.02 -18.25
C LEU A 146 6.50 -12.39 -18.92
N LEU A 147 7.16 -11.48 -18.20
CA LEU A 147 8.40 -10.83 -18.66
C LEU A 147 9.65 -11.39 -17.96
N GLY A 148 9.47 -12.05 -16.82
CA GLY A 148 10.55 -12.67 -16.05
C GLY A 148 10.41 -12.41 -14.55
N GLU A 149 11.44 -12.78 -13.80
CA GLU A 149 11.58 -12.45 -12.38
C GLU A 149 12.26 -11.09 -12.19
N GLU A 150 11.91 -10.40 -11.12
CA GLU A 150 12.46 -9.09 -10.77
C GLU A 150 12.71 -9.00 -9.27
N VAL A 151 13.88 -8.49 -8.88
CA VAL A 151 14.18 -8.13 -7.49
C VAL A 151 13.89 -6.65 -7.30
N VAL A 152 13.08 -6.33 -6.29
CA VAL A 152 12.67 -4.95 -6.00
C VAL A 152 13.15 -4.48 -4.64
N ASP A 153 13.53 -3.19 -4.55
CA ASP A 153 13.93 -2.52 -3.31
C ASP A 153 12.69 -2.02 -2.55
N LEU A 154 12.48 -2.59 -1.37
CA LEU A 154 11.36 -2.30 -0.46
C LEU A 154 11.81 -1.55 0.80
N THR A 155 12.96 -0.88 0.75
CA THR A 155 13.46 -0.07 1.87
C THR A 155 12.58 1.15 2.09
N VAL A 156 11.98 1.24 3.28
CA VAL A 156 11.08 2.29 3.78
C VAL A 156 11.19 2.37 5.30
N GLU A 157 10.80 3.49 5.92
CA GLU A 157 10.76 3.61 7.38
C GLU A 157 9.66 2.73 7.97
N THR A 158 9.92 2.07 9.10
CA THR A 158 8.92 1.25 9.81
C THR A 158 8.98 1.50 11.32
N PRO A 159 7.95 2.11 11.93
CA PRO A 159 7.96 2.48 13.35
C PRO A 159 8.13 1.30 14.32
N ASP A 160 7.55 0.15 13.99
CA ASP A 160 7.51 -1.05 14.86
C ASP A 160 8.11 -2.29 14.17
N ASP A 161 9.07 -2.11 13.24
CA ASP A 161 9.60 -3.11 12.28
C ASP A 161 8.97 -4.51 12.44
N GLN A 162 7.85 -4.72 11.76
CA GLN A 162 7.09 -5.98 11.86
C GLN A 162 7.51 -7.00 10.80
N TRP A 163 8.54 -6.71 9.99
CA TRP A 163 8.96 -7.57 8.88
C TRP A 163 9.35 -8.97 9.35
N GLU A 164 10.02 -9.07 10.51
CA GLU A 164 10.42 -10.36 11.09
C GLU A 164 9.23 -11.28 11.37
N ARG A 165 8.09 -10.72 11.79
CA ARG A 165 6.87 -11.52 12.05
C ARG A 165 6.30 -12.15 10.79
N TRP A 166 6.57 -11.59 9.61
CA TRP A 166 6.10 -12.10 8.32
C TRP A 166 7.09 -13.01 7.62
N ASN A 167 8.37 -12.96 8.01
CA ASN A 167 9.37 -13.95 7.64
C ASN A 167 9.17 -15.28 8.40
N ASP A 168 8.39 -15.28 9.49
CA ASP A 168 7.94 -16.48 10.19
C ASP A 168 6.86 -17.23 9.37
N GLY A 169 7.24 -18.41 8.86
CA GLY A 169 6.37 -19.23 8.02
C GLY A 169 5.09 -19.72 8.73
N GLN A 170 5.13 -19.98 10.04
CA GLN A 170 3.95 -20.46 10.78
C GLN A 170 2.91 -19.34 10.95
N LYS A 171 3.37 -18.12 11.29
CA LYS A 171 2.48 -16.94 11.38
C LYS A 171 1.91 -16.54 10.02
N ARG A 172 2.69 -16.70 8.97
CA ARG A 172 2.23 -16.45 7.60
C ARG A 172 1.11 -17.42 7.22
N LEU A 173 1.31 -18.72 7.47
CA LEU A 173 0.34 -19.76 7.16
C LEU A 173 -0.95 -19.64 7.98
N SER A 174 -0.88 -19.21 9.24
CA SER A 174 -2.08 -18.98 10.05
C SER A 174 -2.91 -17.81 9.51
N THR A 175 -2.25 -16.74 9.07
CA THR A 175 -2.92 -15.55 8.53
C THR A 175 -3.68 -15.82 7.22
N ILE A 176 -3.23 -16.78 6.39
CA ILE A 176 -3.94 -17.21 5.17
C ILE A 176 -5.22 -17.99 5.50
N LYS A 177 -5.23 -18.74 6.61
CA LYS A 177 -6.27 -19.74 6.88
C LYS A 177 -7.50 -19.17 7.58
N THR A 178 -7.38 -18.02 8.25
CA THR A 178 -8.46 -17.46 9.07
C THR A 178 -8.79 -16.04 8.65
N CYS A 179 -10.03 -15.81 8.21
CA CYS A 179 -10.54 -14.45 8.04
C CYS A 179 -10.66 -13.80 9.42
N LYS A 180 -10.15 -12.58 9.56
CA LYS A 180 -10.35 -11.78 10.76
C LYS A 180 -11.83 -11.41 10.89
N PRO A 181 -12.44 -11.58 12.07
CA PRO A 181 -13.78 -11.07 12.34
C PRO A 181 -13.84 -9.55 12.12
N LEU A 182 -14.97 -9.03 11.65
CA LEU A 182 -15.17 -7.59 11.40
C LEU A 182 -14.78 -6.73 12.60
N ARG A 183 -15.18 -7.14 13.81
CA ARG A 183 -14.82 -6.45 15.06
C ARG A 183 -13.30 -6.32 15.25
N GLU A 184 -12.54 -7.35 14.90
CA GLU A 184 -11.07 -7.30 15.00
C GLU A 184 -10.49 -6.31 13.99
N ILE A 185 -11.05 -6.25 12.78
CA ILE A 185 -10.68 -5.28 11.74
C ILE A 185 -10.96 -3.86 12.23
N GLU A 186 -12.14 -3.60 12.78
CA GLU A 186 -12.51 -2.29 13.34
C GLU A 186 -11.59 -1.86 14.50
N GLU A 187 -11.23 -2.77 15.39
CA GLU A 187 -10.28 -2.52 16.49
C GLU A 187 -8.87 -2.21 15.96
N GLN A 188 -8.43 -2.89 14.90
CA GLN A 188 -7.16 -2.61 14.23
C GLN A 188 -7.19 -1.25 13.53
N ASP A 189 -8.27 -0.90 12.85
CA ASP A 189 -8.41 0.36 12.14
C ASP A 189 -8.50 1.55 13.11
N LYS A 190 -9.11 1.38 14.29
CA LYS A 190 -9.05 2.38 15.37
C LYS A 190 -7.61 2.68 15.80
N LYS A 191 -6.80 1.64 16.01
CA LYS A 191 -5.37 1.78 16.35
C LYS A 191 -4.58 2.42 15.21
N LEU A 192 -4.89 2.04 13.97
CA LEU A 192 -4.24 2.56 12.77
C LEU A 192 -4.50 4.06 12.57
N ARG A 193 -5.74 4.52 12.78
CA ARG A 193 -6.08 5.96 12.72
C ARG A 193 -5.25 6.78 13.71
N ILE A 194 -5.00 6.23 14.90
CA ILE A 194 -4.11 6.86 15.89
C ILE A 194 -2.66 6.89 15.37
N GLN A 195 -2.16 5.81 14.81
CA GLN A 195 -0.80 5.76 14.23
C GLN A 195 -0.62 6.76 13.07
N ILE A 196 -1.61 6.88 12.18
CA ILE A 196 -1.63 7.87 11.09
C ILE A 196 -1.57 9.28 11.68
N ARG A 197 -2.46 9.59 12.64
CA ARG A 197 -2.51 10.91 13.29
C ARG A 197 -1.17 11.27 13.94
N ASN A 198 -0.60 10.34 14.71
CA ASN A 198 0.68 10.56 15.39
C ASN A 198 1.81 10.79 14.38
N SER A 199 1.81 10.07 13.25
CA SER A 199 2.81 10.24 12.18
C SER A 199 2.69 11.62 11.53
N VAL A 200 1.47 12.06 11.22
CA VAL A 200 1.18 13.39 10.66
C VAL A 200 1.61 14.49 11.63
N GLN A 201 1.20 14.41 12.90
CA GLN A 201 1.54 15.39 13.93
C GLN A 201 3.04 15.50 14.14
N LYS A 202 3.75 14.37 14.23
CA LYS A 202 5.21 14.34 14.38
C LYS A 202 5.93 15.07 13.24
N ILE A 203 5.48 14.93 12.00
CA ILE A 203 6.06 15.65 10.86
C ILE A 203 5.67 17.12 10.88
N ALA A 204 4.42 17.45 11.21
CA ALA A 204 3.95 18.84 11.31
C ALA A 204 4.70 19.62 12.39
N GLU A 205 4.90 19.05 13.58
CA GLU A 205 5.67 19.65 14.66
C GLU A 205 7.12 19.91 14.25
N ARG A 206 7.76 18.97 13.57
CA ARG A 206 9.12 19.14 13.04
C ARG A 206 9.23 20.27 12.01
N LYS A 207 8.18 20.47 11.20
CA LYS A 207 8.15 21.51 10.16
C LYS A 207 7.59 22.86 10.64
N GLY A 208 6.93 22.91 11.80
CA GLY A 208 6.28 24.10 12.34
C GLY A 208 5.13 24.64 11.48
N ARG A 209 4.49 23.79 10.65
CA ARG A 209 3.36 24.17 9.78
C ARG A 209 2.42 22.99 9.49
N SER A 210 1.23 23.28 8.95
CA SER A 210 0.38 22.28 8.30
C SER A 210 1.13 21.51 7.23
N ILE A 211 0.82 20.22 7.09
CA ILE A 211 1.46 19.32 6.13
C ILE A 211 0.48 18.68 5.17
N LYS A 212 1.00 18.21 4.03
CA LYS A 212 0.29 17.32 3.10
C LYS A 212 0.81 15.89 3.24
N ALA A 213 -0.05 14.98 3.69
CA ALA A 213 0.27 13.56 3.78
C ALA A 213 -0.49 12.77 2.71
N LEU A 214 0.14 11.74 2.15
CA LEU A 214 -0.49 10.79 1.24
C LEU A 214 -0.47 9.39 1.85
N ILE A 215 -1.59 8.68 1.79
CA ILE A 215 -1.71 7.28 2.20
C ILE A 215 -1.86 6.43 0.95
N VAL A 216 -0.92 5.52 0.69
CA VAL A 216 -0.99 4.55 -0.40
C VAL A 216 -1.40 3.18 0.17
N THR A 217 -2.54 2.67 -0.26
CA THR A 217 -3.11 1.41 0.26
C THR A 217 -3.95 0.69 -0.82
N HIS A 218 -4.98 -0.07 -0.42
CA HIS A 218 -5.73 -1.01 -1.24
C HIS A 218 -7.23 -0.75 -1.15
N GLY A 219 -8.00 -1.27 -2.10
CA GLY A 219 -9.44 -1.02 -2.18
C GLY A 219 -10.19 -1.34 -0.88
N GLY A 220 -10.01 -2.55 -0.34
CA GLY A 220 -10.72 -2.95 0.89
C GLY A 220 -10.25 -2.18 2.13
N LYS A 221 -8.98 -1.80 2.20
CA LYS A 221 -8.47 -0.97 3.30
C LYS A 221 -8.89 0.49 3.18
N ILE A 222 -8.99 1.04 1.98
CA ILE A 222 -9.61 2.36 1.76
C ILE A 222 -11.01 2.29 2.35
N ASN A 223 -11.82 1.35 1.88
CA ASN A 223 -13.16 1.09 2.37
C ASN A 223 -13.26 1.10 3.91
N THR A 224 -12.45 0.31 4.63
CA THR A 224 -12.54 0.31 6.10
C THR A 224 -11.97 1.56 6.79
N LEU A 225 -10.99 2.25 6.18
CA LEU A 225 -10.48 3.54 6.67
C LEU A 225 -11.43 4.70 6.39
N THR A 226 -12.30 4.58 5.40
CA THR A 226 -13.18 5.66 4.94
C THR A 226 -14.64 5.41 5.24
N GLY A 227 -14.99 4.19 5.68
CA GLY A 227 -16.36 3.74 5.87
C GLY A 227 -17.10 3.49 4.57
N ASN A 228 -16.39 3.24 3.46
CA ASN A 228 -16.98 2.85 2.17
C ASN A 228 -17.04 1.33 2.02
#